data_AF-A0A2G5WQR3-F1
#
_entry.id   AF-A0A2G5WQR3-F1
#
_cell.length_a   1.000
_cell.length_b   1.000
_cell.length_c   1.000
_cell.angle_alpha   90.00
_cell.angle_beta   90.00
_cell.angle_gamma   90.00
#
_symmetry.space_group_name_H-M   'P 1'
#
loop_
_entity.id
_entity.type
_entity.pdbx_description
1 polymer ?
#
loop_
_entity_poly.entity_id
_entity_poly.type
_entity_poly.pdbx_seq_one_letter_code
_entity_poly.pdbx_strand_id
1 'polypeptide(L)' 'MKKNTEQKRQMVEKVCTECGNQFKEKQESVMYECERCVGRHEE' A
#
# COMPACT_ATOMS: atom_id res chain seq x y z
N MET A 1 -19.46 23.26 -14.01
CA MET A 1 -19.16 21.84 -13.75
C MET A 1 -17.67 21.69 -13.47
N LYS A 2 -17.23 21.84 -12.21
CA LYS A 2 -15.82 21.61 -11.86
C LYS A 2 -15.67 20.14 -11.47
N LYS A 3 -14.96 19.39 -12.32
CA LYS A 3 -14.73 17.95 -12.21
C LYS A 3 -14.11 17.64 -10.85
N ASN A 4 -14.92 17.12 -9.94
CA ASN A 4 -14.45 16.47 -8.72
C ASN A 4 -13.91 15.11 -9.16
N THR A 5 -12.74 15.09 -9.79
CA THR A 5 -12.00 13.85 -9.97
C THR A 5 -11.37 13.55 -8.64
N GLU A 6 -12.24 13.14 -7.70
CA GLU A 6 -11.86 12.35 -6.56
C GLU A 6 -11.09 11.19 -7.16
N GLN A 7 -9.76 11.26 -7.12
CA GLN A 7 -8.90 10.13 -7.38
C GLN A 7 -9.41 9.05 -6.42
N LYS A 8 -10.34 8.20 -6.89
CA LYS A 8 -10.73 7.00 -6.19
C LYS A 8 -9.41 6.30 -5.96
N ARG A 9 -8.88 6.42 -4.74
CA ARG A 9 -7.61 5.83 -4.34
C ARG A 9 -7.80 4.35 -4.54
N GLN A 10 -7.39 3.84 -5.71
CA GLN A 10 -7.55 2.44 -6.05
C GLN A 10 -6.68 1.70 -5.06
N MET A 11 -7.31 0.97 -4.15
CA MET A 11 -6.61 0.09 -3.23
C MET A 11 -6.48 -1.25 -3.92
N VAL A 12 -5.28 -1.80 -3.92
CA VAL A 12 -4.97 -3.12 -4.47
C VAL A 12 -4.51 -4.03 -3.34
N GLU A 13 -4.75 -5.32 -3.50
CA GLU A 13 -4.25 -6.34 -2.60
C GLU A 13 -2.78 -6.61 -2.93
N LYS A 14 -1.95 -6.60 -1.89
CA LYS A 14 -0.52 -6.89 -1.96
C LYS A 14 -0.16 -7.95 -0.92
N VAL A 15 0.98 -8.59 -1.13
CA VAL A 15 1.54 -9.58 -0.22
C VAL A 15 2.84 -9.01 0.34
N CYS A 16 2.99 -9.08 1.66
CA CYS A 16 4.20 -8.62 2.35
C CYS A 16 5.37 -9.53 2.00
N THR A 17 6.48 -8.98 1.52
CA THR A 17 7.68 -9.77 1.17
C THR A 17 8.40 -10.31 2.41
N GLU A 18 8.23 -9.67 3.56
CA GLU A 18 8.91 -10.05 4.81
C GLU A 18 8.21 -11.18 5.56
N CYS A 19 6.87 -11.14 5.62
CA CYS A 19 6.09 -12.06 6.45
C CYS A 19 4.99 -12.81 5.69
N GLY A 20 4.80 -12.55 4.40
CA GLY A 20 3.76 -13.19 3.58
C GLY A 20 2.33 -12.72 3.86
N ASN A 21 2.13 -11.74 4.76
CA ASN A 21 0.79 -11.24 5.09
C ASN A 21 0.14 -10.50 3.92
N GLN A 22 -1.13 -10.74 3.66
CA GLN A 22 -1.91 -9.99 2.66
C GLN A 22 -2.41 -8.67 3.26
N PHE A 23 -2.24 -7.57 2.52
CA PHE A 23 -2.69 -6.25 2.95
C PHE A 23 -3.20 -5.42 1.76
N LYS A 24 -4.01 -4.40 2.04
CA LYS A 24 -4.53 -3.47 1.04
C LYS A 24 -3.76 -2.18 1.12
N GLU A 25 -3.30 -1.73 -0.04
CA GLU A 25 -2.43 -0.58 -0.17
C GLU A 25 -2.86 0.21 -1.41
N LYS A 26 -2.54 1.50 -1.49
CA LYS A 26 -2.79 2.25 -2.72
C LYS A 26 -2.04 1.61 -3.90
N GLN A 27 -2.68 1.56 -5.06
CA GLN A 27 -2.10 1.05 -6.30
C GLN A 27 -0.81 1.79 -6.69
N GLU A 28 -0.75 3.08 -6.41
CA GLU A 28 0.43 3.95 -6.61
C GLU A 28 1.56 3.72 -5.59
N SER A 29 1.29 3.03 -4.47
CA SER A 29 2.32 2.70 -3.50
C SER A 29 3.27 1.66 -4.10
N VAL A 30 4.56 1.85 -3.91
CA VAL A 30 5.60 0.88 -4.30
C VAL A 30 6.00 -0.06 -3.15
N MET A 31 5.45 0.16 -1.96
CA MET A 31 5.76 -0.66 -0.79
C MET A 31 5.12 -2.05 -0.91
N TYR A 32 5.91 -3.06 -0.57
CA TYR A 32 5.48 -4.46 -0.43
C TYR A 32 5.74 -4.97 0.99
N GLU A 33 5.81 -4.05 1.94
CA GLU A 33 5.92 -4.34 3.37
C GLU A 33 4.62 -3.94 4.04
N CYS A 34 4.06 -4.82 4.87
CA CYS A 34 2.88 -4.48 5.63
C CYS A 34 3.21 -3.51 6.77
N GLU A 35 2.19 -2.91 7.37
CA GLU A 35 2.30 -1.97 8.51
C GLU A 35 3.14 -2.49 9.70
N ARG A 36 3.32 -3.81 9.81
CA ARG A 36 4.09 -4.45 10.89
C ARG A 36 5.56 -4.68 10.55
N CYS A 37 5.89 -4.68 9.27
CA CYS A 37 7.23 -4.97 8.76
C CYS A 37 7.93 -3.71 8.28
N VAL A 38 7.16 -2.74 7.76
CA VAL A 38 7.70 -1.44 7.33
C VAL A 38 8.51 -0.79 8.46
N GLY A 39 9.71 -0.33 8.12
CA GLY A 39 10.62 0.35 9.07
C GLY A 39 11.37 -0.59 10.03
N ARG A 40 11.25 -1.91 9.90
CA ARG A 40 12.08 -2.85 10.68
C ARG A 40 13.57 -2.82 10.33
N HIS A 41 13.90 -2.33 9.14
CA HIS A 41 15.26 -2.33 8.59
C HIS A 41 15.93 -0.95 8.67
N GLU A 42 15.30 0.02 9.33
CA GLU A 42 15.90 1.33 9.61
C GLU A 42 16.73 1.23 10.91
N GLU A 43 18.01 0.89 10.78
CA GLU A 43 19.08 1.03 11.79
C GLU A 43 20.00 2.21 11.46
#